data_AF-A0A4P7Y1M3-F1
#
_entry.id   AF-A0A4P7Y1M3-F1
#
_cell.length_a   1.000
_cell.length_b   1.000
_cell.length_c   1.000
_cell.angle_alpha   90.00
_cell.angle_beta   90.00
_cell.angle_gamma   90.00
#
_symmetry.space_group_name_H-M   'P 1'
#
loop_
_entity.id
_entity.type
_entity.pdbx_description
1 polymer ?
#
loop_
_entity_poly.entity_id
_entity_poly.type
_entity_poly.pdbx_seq_one_letter_code
_entity_poly.pdbx_strand_id
1 'polypeptide(L)' 'MKNSLFSTDSNTGVTFTISPHGQGCKLSVEPEYRRKGTQNYDGWFPRYYTKPQYAKAALTRFLGEPVNWLDCNDHN' A
#
# COMPACT_ATOMS: atom_id res chain seq x y z
N MET A 1 -10.21 -16.29 -0.53
CA MET A 1 -9.74 -15.40 0.56
C MET A 1 -8.98 -14.25 -0.07
N LYS A 2 -9.36 -13.00 0.21
CA LYS A 2 -8.76 -11.80 -0.38
C LYS A 2 -7.75 -11.22 0.63
N ASN A 3 -6.56 -11.80 0.69
CA ASN A 3 -5.48 -11.32 1.55
C ASN A 3 -5.13 -9.89 1.16
N SER A 4 -5.41 -8.94 2.06
CA SER A 4 -4.97 -7.56 1.91
C SER A 4 -3.76 -7.36 2.83
N LEU A 5 -2.72 -6.73 2.28
CA LEU A 5 -1.50 -6.40 3.01
C LEU A 5 -1.55 -4.94 3.39
N PHE A 6 -1.10 -4.63 4.59
CA PHE A 6 -1.06 -3.26 5.10
C PHE A 6 0.34 -2.95 5.60
N SER A 7 0.76 -1.71 5.40
CA SER A 7 1.95 -1.18 6.04
C SER A 7 1.65 0.24 6.49
N THR A 8 1.74 0.47 7.80
CA THR A 8 1.49 1.77 8.40
C THR A 8 2.82 2.41 8.76
N ASP A 9 3.05 3.60 8.23
CA ASP A 9 4.15 4.45 8.65
C ASP A 9 3.72 5.26 9.88
N SER A 10 4.30 4.92 11.03
CA SER A 10 3.97 5.53 12.32
C SER A 10 4.37 7.00 12.45
N ASN A 11 5.26 7.49 11.58
CA ASN A 11 5.77 8.87 11.61
C ASN A 11 4.87 9.83 10.84
N THR A 12 4.28 9.38 9.74
CA THR A 12 3.45 10.17 8.83
C THR A 12 1.95 9.91 9.02
N GLY A 13 1.58 8.82 9.70
CA GLY A 13 0.19 8.41 9.87
C GLY A 13 -0.45 7.91 8.57
N VAL A 14 0.39 7.46 7.63
CA VAL A 14 -0.03 6.98 6.32
C VAL A 14 -0.02 5.45 6.32
N THR A 15 -1.09 4.85 5.80
CA THR A 15 -1.21 3.40 5.62
C THR A 15 -1.20 3.06 4.14
N PHE A 16 -0.21 2.28 3.70
CA PHE A 16 -0.18 1.69 2.37
C PHE A 16 -0.90 0.34 2.38
N THR A 17 -1.78 0.13 1.42
CA THR A 17 -2.61 -1.07 1.33
C THR A 17 -2.43 -1.74 -0.02
N ILE A 18 -2.14 -3.04 -0.04
CA ILE A 18 -2.24 -3.87 -1.24
C ILE A 18 -3.49 -4.73 -1.11
N SER A 19 -4.48 -4.43 -1.93
CA SER A 19 -5.75 -5.17 -1.98
C SER A 19 -5.90 -5.90 -3.32
N PRO A 20 -6.58 -7.05 -3.37
CA PRO A 20 -6.82 -7.75 -4.63
C PRO A 20 -7.79 -6.97 -5.54
N HIS A 21 -7.42 -6.84 -6.81
CA HIS A 21 -8.15 -6.06 -7.81
C HIS A 21 -8.10 -6.74 -9.18
N GLY A 22 -9.26 -7.17 -9.70
CA GLY A 22 -9.33 -7.94 -10.93
C GLY A 22 -8.51 -9.23 -10.85
N GLN A 23 -7.62 -9.45 -11.82
CA GLN A 23 -6.67 -10.57 -11.85
C GLN A 23 -5.35 -10.28 -11.07
N GLY A 24 -5.22 -9.12 -10.45
CA GLY A 24 -4.00 -8.68 -9.79
C GLY A 24 -4.28 -8.02 -8.44
N CYS A 25 -3.52 -6.98 -8.12
CA CYS A 25 -3.69 -6.19 -6.91
C CYS A 25 -3.59 -4.68 -7.18
N LYS A 26 -4.26 -3.91 -6.32
CA LYS A 26 -4.22 -2.46 -6.23
C LYS A 26 -3.38 -2.08 -5.02
N LEU A 27 -2.36 -1.28 -5.23
CA LEU A 27 -1.62 -0.57 -4.21
C LEU A 27 -2.24 0.82 -4.03
N SER A 28 -2.76 1.08 -2.83
CA SER A 28 -3.40 2.33 -2.42
C SER A 28 -2.77 2.89 -1.16
N VAL A 29 -3.14 4.13 -0.82
CA VAL A 29 -2.66 4.85 0.34
C VAL A 29 -3.85 5.45 1.09
N GLU A 30 -3.88 5.31 2.41
CA GLU A 30 -4.90 5.83 3.31
C GLU A 30 -4.27 6.75 4.37
N PRO A 31 -4.90 7.90 4.70
CA PRO A 31 -6.19 8.37 4.20
C PRO A 31 -6.16 8.73 2.70
N GLU A 32 -7.17 8.29 1.96
CA GLU A 32 -7.39 8.68 0.57
C GLU A 32 -7.74 10.18 0.56
N TYR A 33 -6.73 11.02 0.29
CA TYR A 33 -6.85 12.44 -0.03
C TYR A 33 -7.84 13.26 0.80
N ARG A 34 -7.36 14.05 1.77
CA ARG A 34 -7.97 15.35 2.14
C ARG A 34 -7.08 16.06 3.17
N ARG A 35 -6.35 17.08 2.70
CA ARG A 35 -5.86 18.22 3.50
C ARG A 35 -4.84 17.94 4.63
N LYS A 36 -4.26 16.75 4.77
CA LYS A 36 -3.27 16.42 5.82
C LYS A 36 -2.06 15.61 5.33
N GLY A 37 -1.16 16.21 4.56
CA GLY A 37 0.24 15.76 4.51
C GLY A 37 0.63 14.68 3.48
N THR A 38 -0.29 14.10 2.70
CA THR A 38 0.03 13.10 1.66
C THR A 38 0.31 13.68 0.26
N GLN A 39 0.54 14.99 0.16
CA GLN A 39 0.74 15.70 -1.11
C GLN A 39 1.98 15.23 -1.88
N ASN A 40 2.98 14.66 -1.20
CA ASN A 40 4.17 14.05 -1.83
C ASN A 40 3.87 12.73 -2.55
N TYR A 41 2.70 12.13 -2.30
CA TYR A 41 2.25 10.88 -2.92
C TYR A 41 1.28 11.12 -4.09
N ASP A 42 0.95 12.39 -4.38
CA ASP A 42 0.10 12.79 -5.51
C ASP A 42 0.68 12.29 -6.83
N GLY A 43 -0.16 11.64 -7.64
CA GLY A 43 0.20 11.12 -8.97
C GLY A 43 0.90 9.77 -8.98
N TRP A 44 1.31 9.22 -7.83
CA TRP A 44 1.88 7.87 -7.75
C TRP A 44 0.86 6.79 -7.36
N PHE A 45 -0.19 7.14 -6.62
CA PHE A 45 -1.26 6.21 -6.20
C PHE A 45 -2.63 6.56 -6.82
N PRO A 46 -3.49 5.56 -7.07
CA PRO A 46 -3.26 4.13 -6.89
C PRO A 46 -2.44 3.52 -8.04
N ARG A 47 -1.77 2.39 -7.77
CA ARG A 47 -1.08 1.59 -8.79
C ARG A 47 -1.60 0.17 -8.83
N TYR A 48 -1.51 -0.44 -10.01
CA TYR A 48 -2.01 -1.79 -10.27
C TYR A 48 -0.86 -2.69 -10.68
N TYR A 49 -0.84 -3.88 -10.11
CA TYR A 49 0.19 -4.89 -10.35
C TYR A 49 -0.43 -6.25 -10.54
N THR A 50 0.27 -7.13 -11.25
CA THR A 50 -0.16 -8.52 -11.44
C THR A 50 0.04 -9.39 -10.20
N LYS A 51 0.99 -9.03 -9.32
CA LYS A 51 1.30 -9.75 -8.08
C LYS A 51 1.60 -8.79 -6.93
N PRO A 52 1.23 -9.15 -5.68
CA PRO A 52 1.58 -8.36 -4.49
C PRO A 52 3.08 -8.12 -4.33
N GLN A 53 3.93 -9.09 -4.69
CA GLN A 53 5.39 -8.95 -4.63
C GLN A 53 5.91 -7.75 -5.45
N TYR A 54 5.32 -7.49 -6.62
CA TYR A 54 5.69 -6.34 -7.45
C TYR A 54 5.23 -5.02 -6.82
N ALA A 55 4.05 -5.01 -6.19
CA ALA A 55 3.57 -3.86 -5.44
C ALA A 55 4.49 -3.53 -4.24
N LYS A 56 4.91 -4.56 -3.48
CA LYS A 56 5.87 -4.40 -2.36
C LYS A 56 7.19 -3.81 -2.84
N ALA A 57 7.78 -4.39 -3.89
CA ALA A 57 9.05 -3.93 -4.44
C ALA A 57 8.98 -2.50 -5.00
N ALA A 58 7.88 -2.14 -5.66
CA ALA A 58 7.68 -0.79 -6.17
C ALA A 58 7.57 0.24 -5.04
N LEU A 59 6.87 -0.09 -3.94
CA LEU A 59 6.76 0.80 -2.79
C LEU A 59 8.12 0.99 -2.08
N THR A 60 8.87 -0.09 -1.87
CA THR A 60 10.24 0.00 -1.31
C THR A 60 11.15 0.89 -2.15
N ARG A 61 11.06 0.79 -3.49
CA ARG A 61 11.80 1.69 -4.39
C ARG A 61 11.35 3.14 -4.30
N PHE A 62 10.04 3.36 -4.13
CA PHE A 62 9.48 4.70 -4.03
C PHE A 62 9.87 5.40 -2.72
N LEU A 63 9.81 4.68 -1.59
CA LEU A 63 10.18 5.21 -0.27
C LEU A 63 11.70 5.25 -0.04
N GLY A 64 12.46 4.45 -0.79
CA GLY A 64 13.92 4.32 -0.62
C GLY A 64 14.32 3.44 0.56
N GLU A 65 13.35 2.88 1.29
CA GLU A 65 13.58 2.03 2.46
C GLU A 65 12.70 0.78 2.47
N PRO A 66 13.12 -0.31 3.14
CA PRO A 66 12.34 -1.52 3.28
C PRO A 66 11.02 -1.25 4.02
N VAL A 67 9.92 -1.79 3.50
CA VAL A 67 8.59 -1.61 4.07
C VAL A 67 8.17 -2.89 4.80
N ASN A 68 7.79 -2.76 6.06
CA ASN A 68 7.27 -3.87 6.85
C ASN A 68 5.79 -4.07 6.53
N TRP A 69 5.44 -5.23 5.98
CA TRP A 69 4.06 -5.57 5.63
C TRP A 69 3.45 -6.47 6.69
N LEU A 70 2.27 -6.10 7.16
CA LEU A 70 1.40 -6.93 7.97
C LEU A 70 0.41 -7.63 7.03
N ASP A 71 0.38 -8.95 7.10
CA ASP A 71 -0.64 -9.77 6.45
C ASP A 71 -1.90 -9.75 7.33
N CYS A 72 -3.02 -9.22 6.82
CA CYS A 72 -4.31 -9.49 7.43
C CYS A 72 -4.74 -10.91 7.06
N ASN A 73 -4.14 -11.89 7.72
CA ASN A 73 -4.80 -13.16 7.97
C ASN A 73 -5.71 -12.92 9.18
N ASP A 74 -6.93 -12.44 8.96
CA ASP A 74 -8.00 -12.66 9.93
C ASP A 74 -8.22 -14.18 9.99
N HIS A 75 -7.51 -14.84 10.90
CA HIS A 75 -7.86 -16.15 11.41
C HIS A 75 -8.47 -15.91 12.79
N ASN A 76 -9.79 -15.75 12.80
CA ASN A 76 -10.61 -16.17 13.93
C ASN A 76 -11.84 -16.91 13.38
#